data_AF-A0A7X8ZI11-F1
#
_entry.id   AF-A0A7X8ZI11-F1
#
_cell.length_a   1.000
_cell.length_b   1.000
_cell.length_c   1.000
_cell.angle_alpha   90.00
_cell.angle_beta   90.00
_cell.angle_gamma   90.00
#
_symmetry.space_group_name_H-M   'P 1'
#
loop_
_entity.id
_entity.type
_entity.pdbx_description
1 polymer ?
#
loop_
_entity_poly.entity_id
_entity_poly.type
_entity_poly.pdbx_seq_one_letter_code
_entity_poly.pdbx_strand_id
1 'polypeptide(L)'
;AIIRFGIGYLPLIVISILFGPVYGLMGGIAQDLLGIFLIGAPIFSYTFSPVFTLNAILYGVIPGLFFRNVARTDKKIFFLANYVLLGLFLLAAGIYFFNLDYVYTQSLGRTEKYLLLATGVVSAIVLGILNLIIKNNSRYGKDGTKLLFVVMIIYMIVSLVITPLQIAIVQQVPYWSLLPLRIIKMPIEVVAYVVLLVPILKLLGELLGRHDRIES
;
A
#
# COMPACT_ATOMS: atom_id res chain seq x y z
N ALA A 1 16.81 12.21 2.98
CA ALA A 1 16.80 10.84 2.45
C ALA A 1 16.05 10.84 1.13
N ILE A 2 16.66 10.33 0.06
CA ILE A 2 15.99 10.10 -1.23
C ILE A 2 14.78 9.20 -0.95
N ILE A 3 13.60 9.61 -1.41
CA ILE A 3 12.37 8.84 -1.28
C ILE A 3 12.58 7.50 -1.99
N ARG A 4 12.84 6.43 -1.22
CA ARG A 4 12.99 5.08 -1.78
C ARG A 4 11.59 4.53 -2.05
N PHE A 5 11.24 4.39 -3.32
CA PHE A 5 10.01 3.70 -3.73
C PHE A 5 10.19 2.20 -3.55
N GLY A 6 9.33 1.58 -2.74
CA GLY A 6 9.37 0.14 -2.54
C GLY A 6 8.67 -0.56 -3.70
N ILE A 7 9.39 -0.99 -4.73
CA ILE A 7 8.82 -1.81 -5.83
C ILE A 7 8.85 -3.31 -5.47
N GLY A 8 9.61 -3.68 -4.44
CA GLY A 8 9.90 -5.07 -4.08
C GLY A 8 8.71 -5.94 -3.69
N TYR A 9 7.54 -5.36 -3.35
CA TYR A 9 6.35 -6.14 -3.03
C TYR A 9 5.45 -6.42 -4.24
N LEU A 10 5.74 -5.87 -5.43
CA LEU A 10 4.94 -6.14 -6.63
C LEU A 10 4.89 -7.63 -6.99
N PRO A 11 6.01 -8.37 -7.08
CA PRO A 11 5.97 -9.79 -7.41
C PRO A 11 5.17 -10.60 -6.38
N LEU A 12 5.27 -10.21 -5.11
CA LEU A 12 4.57 -10.85 -4.01
C LEU A 12 3.05 -10.68 -4.09
N ILE A 13 2.58 -9.46 -4.39
CA ILE A 13 1.16 -9.19 -4.63
C ILE A 13 0.64 -10.00 -5.81
N VAL A 14 1.43 -10.11 -6.88
CA VAL A 14 1.08 -10.91 -8.06
C VAL A 14 0.94 -12.38 -7.70
N ILE A 15 1.92 -12.97 -7.00
CA ILE A 15 1.86 -14.36 -6.52
C ILE A 15 0.61 -14.58 -5.66
N SER A 16 0.34 -13.64 -4.76
CA SER A 16 -0.83 -13.68 -3.88
C SER A 16 -2.16 -13.70 -4.64
N ILE A 17 -2.30 -12.86 -5.68
CA ILE A 17 -3.52 -12.79 -6.51
C ILE A 17 -3.68 -14.05 -7.37
N LEU A 18 -2.60 -14.55 -7.95
CA LEU A 18 -2.64 -15.68 -8.89
C LEU A 18 -2.78 -17.03 -8.17
N PHE A 19 -1.99 -17.26 -7.12
CA PHE A 19 -1.92 -18.55 -6.43
C PHE A 19 -2.72 -18.57 -5.13
N GLY A 20 -3.06 -17.40 -4.57
CA GLY A 20 -3.88 -17.27 -3.37
C GLY A 20 -3.07 -16.90 -2.12
N PRO A 21 -3.75 -16.69 -0.98
CA PRO A 21 -3.17 -16.08 0.21
C PRO A 21 -2.12 -16.96 0.90
N VAL A 22 -2.23 -18.29 0.82
CA VAL A 22 -1.26 -19.21 1.44
C VAL A 22 0.09 -19.14 0.73
N TYR A 23 0.09 -19.16 -0.61
CA TYR A 23 1.31 -19.01 -1.40
C TYR A 23 1.91 -17.62 -1.26
N GLY A 24 1.09 -16.58 -1.16
CA GLY A 24 1.58 -15.25 -0.87
C GLY A 24 2.14 -15.12 0.57
N LEU A 25 1.57 -15.80 1.57
CA LEU A 25 2.16 -15.86 2.92
C LEU A 25 3.54 -16.51 2.88
N MET A 26 3.65 -17.68 2.28
CA MET A 26 4.93 -18.40 2.16
C MET A 26 5.95 -17.59 1.37
N GLY A 27 5.51 -16.98 0.27
CA GLY A 27 6.34 -16.10 -0.55
C GLY A 27 6.83 -14.87 0.23
N GLY A 28 5.99 -14.29 1.09
CA GLY A 28 6.35 -13.12 1.89
C GLY A 28 7.40 -13.45 2.95
N ILE A 29 7.21 -14.56 3.68
CA ILE A 29 8.19 -15.05 4.64
C ILE A 29 9.51 -15.37 3.94
N ALA A 30 9.46 -16.11 2.83
CA ALA A 30 10.66 -16.48 2.07
C ALA A 30 11.38 -15.25 1.51
N GLN A 31 10.65 -14.30 0.92
CA GLN A 31 11.22 -13.07 0.36
C GLN A 31 11.96 -12.26 1.43
N ASP A 32 11.36 -12.08 2.61
CA ASP A 32 11.96 -11.27 3.67
C ASP A 32 13.16 -11.97 4.30
N LEU A 33 13.05 -13.26 4.62
CA LEU A 33 14.17 -14.04 5.17
C LEU A 33 15.33 -14.11 4.19
N LEU A 34 15.09 -14.42 2.91
CA LEU A 34 16.14 -14.44 1.89
C LEU A 34 16.75 -13.05 1.70
N GLY A 35 15.93 -11.99 1.70
CA GLY A 35 16.42 -10.61 1.64
C GLY A 35 17.36 -10.28 2.79
N ILE A 36 17.03 -10.71 4.01
CA ILE A 36 17.85 -10.48 5.20
C ILE A 36 19.13 -11.33 5.15
N PHE A 37 19.03 -12.63 4.87
CA PHE A 37 20.20 -13.53 4.92
C PHE A 37 21.18 -13.32 3.78
N LEU A 38 20.71 -13.03 2.56
CA LEU A 38 21.59 -12.90 1.40
C LEU A 38 22.17 -11.50 1.25
N ILE A 39 21.42 -10.47 1.66
CA ILE A 39 21.77 -9.07 1.42
C ILE A 39 21.85 -8.31 2.73
N GLY A 40 20.81 -8.39 3.57
CA GLY A 40 20.68 -7.52 4.73
C GLY A 40 21.78 -7.68 5.79
N ALA A 41 21.94 -8.88 6.34
CA ALA A 41 22.93 -9.21 7.35
C ALA A 41 24.38 -9.12 6.82
N PRO A 42 24.74 -9.73 5.67
CA PRO A 42 26.13 -9.72 5.21
C PRO A 42 26.60 -8.40 4.58
N ILE A 43 25.72 -7.61 3.95
CA ILE A 43 26.11 -6.39 3.22
C ILE A 43 25.78 -5.12 4.01
N PHE A 44 24.64 -5.09 4.68
CA PHE A 44 24.12 -3.88 5.34
C PHE A 44 24.05 -3.98 6.87
N SER A 45 24.55 -5.08 7.45
CA SER A 45 24.51 -5.34 8.89
C SER A 45 23.11 -5.22 9.52
N TYR A 46 22.05 -5.46 8.73
CA TYR A 46 20.69 -5.43 9.26
C TYR A 46 20.46 -6.62 10.19
N THR A 47 19.95 -6.34 11.39
CA THR A 47 19.52 -7.38 12.32
C THR A 47 18.13 -7.86 11.95
N PHE A 48 17.93 -9.19 11.95
CA PHE A 48 16.61 -9.77 11.77
C PHE A 48 15.65 -9.28 12.84
N SER A 49 14.48 -8.79 12.42
CA SER A 49 13.37 -8.51 13.33
C SER A 49 12.09 -9.07 12.73
N PRO A 50 11.41 -10.01 13.42
CA PRO A 50 10.15 -10.61 12.97
C PRO A 50 9.07 -9.57 12.66
N VAL A 51 9.19 -8.41 13.31
CA VAL A 51 8.27 -7.30 13.16
C VAL A 51 8.26 -6.80 11.71
N PHE A 52 9.40 -6.76 11.00
CA PHE A 52 9.46 -6.31 9.61
C PHE A 52 8.94 -7.36 8.62
N THR A 53 9.11 -8.65 8.92
CA THR A 53 8.55 -9.75 8.13
C THR A 53 7.03 -9.68 8.04
N LEU A 54 6.36 -9.12 9.06
CA LEU A 54 4.93 -8.88 9.04
C LEU A 54 4.48 -8.04 7.84
N ASN A 55 5.28 -7.07 7.40
CA ASN A 55 4.94 -6.26 6.22
C ASN A 55 4.84 -7.14 4.98
N ALA A 56 5.86 -7.99 4.74
CA ALA A 56 5.89 -8.90 3.62
C ALA A 56 4.71 -9.89 3.68
N ILE A 57 4.41 -10.43 4.86
CA ILE A 57 3.24 -11.30 5.05
C ILE A 57 1.95 -10.59 4.66
N LEU A 58 1.73 -9.33 5.06
CA LEU A 58 0.52 -8.58 4.74
C LEU A 58 0.38 -8.27 3.25
N TYR A 59 1.48 -7.87 2.60
CA TYR A 59 1.53 -7.73 1.14
C TYR A 59 1.27 -9.05 0.41
N GLY A 60 1.64 -10.19 1.01
CA GLY A 60 1.41 -11.52 0.47
C GLY A 60 0.04 -12.14 0.81
N VAL A 61 -0.63 -11.74 1.88
CA VAL A 61 -1.89 -12.37 2.30
C VAL A 61 -3.11 -11.59 1.83
N ILE A 62 -3.12 -10.27 2.02
CA ILE A 62 -4.31 -9.44 1.80
C ILE A 62 -4.79 -9.52 0.34
N PRO A 63 -3.93 -9.39 -0.70
CA PRO A 63 -4.38 -9.50 -2.09
C PRO A 63 -5.06 -10.84 -2.38
N GLY A 64 -4.46 -11.93 -1.93
CA GLY A 64 -4.96 -13.28 -2.12
C GLY A 64 -6.30 -13.50 -1.42
N LEU A 65 -6.53 -12.93 -0.24
CA LEU A 65 -7.83 -13.03 0.44
C LEU A 65 -8.95 -12.38 -0.38
N PHE A 66 -8.71 -11.17 -0.89
CA PHE A 66 -9.71 -10.45 -1.68
C PHE A 66 -9.95 -11.10 -3.05
N PHE A 67 -8.92 -11.68 -3.68
CA PHE A 67 -9.02 -12.27 -5.02
C PHE A 67 -9.30 -13.79 -5.04
N ARG A 68 -9.16 -14.50 -3.91
CA ARG A 68 -9.50 -15.93 -3.80
C ARG A 68 -11.01 -16.18 -3.86
N ASN A 69 -11.80 -15.30 -3.25
CA ASN A 69 -13.25 -15.43 -3.30
C ASN A 69 -13.76 -14.90 -4.66
N VAL A 70 -14.19 -15.85 -5.50
CA VAL A 70 -14.77 -15.64 -6.85
C VAL A 70 -16.14 -14.96 -6.80
N ALA A 71 -16.65 -14.62 -5.61
CA ALA A 71 -17.85 -13.81 -5.49
C ALA A 71 -17.61 -12.46 -6.19
N ARG A 72 -18.19 -12.33 -7.39
CA ARG A 72 -18.23 -11.12 -8.21
C ARG A 72 -18.86 -10.02 -7.37
N THR A 73 -18.03 -9.32 -6.63
CA THR A 73 -18.46 -8.17 -5.87
C THR A 73 -18.58 -7.03 -6.87
N ASP A 74 -19.74 -6.38 -6.89
CA ASP A 74 -20.06 -5.34 -7.86
C ASP A 74 -18.97 -4.25 -7.87
N LYS A 75 -18.51 -3.89 -9.07
CA LYS A 75 -17.55 -2.80 -9.32
C LYS A 75 -17.95 -1.52 -8.58
N LYS A 76 -19.26 -1.27 -8.42
CA LYS A 76 -19.82 -0.12 -7.68
C LYS A 76 -19.50 -0.17 -6.19
N ILE A 77 -19.50 -1.35 -5.57
CA ILE A 77 -19.22 -1.49 -4.14
C ILE A 77 -17.77 -1.09 -3.86
N PHE A 78 -16.80 -1.63 -4.61
CA PHE A 78 -15.40 -1.25 -4.43
C PHE A 78 -15.12 0.20 -4.81
N PHE A 79 -15.80 0.72 -5.84
CA PHE A 79 -15.70 2.13 -6.19
C PHE A 79 -16.14 3.05 -5.05
N LEU A 80 -17.27 2.75 -4.40
CA LEU A 80 -17.74 3.51 -3.24
C LEU A 80 -16.83 3.29 -2.03
N ALA A 81 -16.40 2.06 -1.78
CA ALA A 81 -15.49 1.72 -0.68
C ALA A 81 -14.14 2.45 -0.81
N ASN A 82 -13.63 2.65 -2.02
CA ASN A 82 -12.45 3.49 -2.26
C ASN A 82 -12.66 4.93 -1.80
N TYR A 83 -13.82 5.54 -2.09
CA TYR A 83 -14.12 6.89 -1.58
C TYR A 83 -14.29 6.93 -0.07
N VAL A 84 -14.87 5.89 0.54
CA VAL A 84 -14.94 5.77 2.00
C VAL A 84 -13.53 5.71 2.59
N LEU A 85 -12.63 4.90 2.04
CA LEU A 85 -11.24 4.84 2.47
C LEU A 85 -10.50 6.18 2.27
N LEU A 86 -10.73 6.87 1.15
CA LEU A 86 -10.18 8.21 0.92
C LEU A 86 -10.71 9.22 1.94
N GLY A 87 -12.00 9.16 2.26
CA GLY A 87 -12.62 9.98 3.29
C GLY A 87 -12.00 9.72 4.66
N LEU A 88 -11.86 8.45 5.05
CA LEU A 88 -11.20 8.05 6.30
C LEU A 88 -9.73 8.52 6.34
N PHE A 89 -9.01 8.38 5.23
CA PHE A 89 -7.63 8.88 5.11
C PHE A 89 -7.55 10.39 5.29
N LEU A 90 -8.44 11.16 4.64
CA LEU A 90 -8.50 12.61 4.76
C LEU A 90 -8.91 13.05 6.17
N LEU A 91 -9.85 12.35 6.80
CA LEU A 91 -10.26 12.62 8.18
C LEU A 91 -9.10 12.35 9.14
N ALA A 92 -8.40 11.23 9.00
CA ALA A 92 -7.23 10.91 9.82
C ALA A 92 -6.10 11.93 9.64
N ALA A 93 -5.83 12.34 8.39
CA ALA A 93 -4.88 13.41 8.11
C ALA A 93 -5.35 14.73 8.74
N GLY A 94 -6.61 15.11 8.55
CA GLY A 94 -7.20 16.33 9.12
C GLY A 94 -7.10 16.39 10.64
N ILE A 95 -7.58 15.34 11.35
CA ILE A 95 -7.50 15.24 12.81
C ILE A 95 -6.06 15.38 13.30
N TYR A 96 -5.12 14.74 12.61
CA TYR A 96 -3.69 14.87 12.92
C TYR A 96 -3.21 16.32 12.80
N PHE A 97 -3.61 17.03 11.74
CA PHE A 97 -3.27 18.45 11.54
C PHE A 97 -3.99 19.41 12.50
N PHE A 98 -5.13 19.05 13.08
CA PHE A 98 -5.80 19.89 14.07
C PHE A 98 -5.28 19.70 15.51
N ASN A 99 -4.62 18.57 15.81
CA ASN A 99 -4.06 18.26 17.14
C ASN A 99 -2.54 18.48 17.22
N LEU A 100 -2.03 19.50 16.51
CA LEU A 100 -0.59 19.76 16.36
C LEU A 100 0.13 20.12 17.67
N ASP A 101 -0.60 20.55 18.69
CA ASP A 101 -0.03 20.95 19.98
C ASP A 101 0.39 19.73 20.83
N TYR A 102 -0.13 18.54 20.52
CA TYR A 102 0.20 17.28 21.20
C TYR A 102 1.32 16.48 20.50
N VAL A 103 1.72 16.87 19.29
CA VAL A 103 2.78 16.20 18.51
C VAL A 103 4.11 16.87 18.82
N TYR A 104 4.75 16.35 19.87
CA TYR A 104 5.96 16.87 20.49
C TYR A 104 7.04 17.36 19.49
N THR A 105 7.43 18.62 19.74
CA THR A 105 8.78 19.20 19.64
C THR A 105 9.30 19.70 18.28
N GLN A 106 9.20 21.03 18.12
CA GLN A 106 10.30 21.95 17.79
C GLN A 106 11.03 21.90 16.42
N SER A 107 10.60 21.12 15.41
CA SER A 107 11.36 21.12 14.13
C SER A 107 10.61 21.67 12.90
N LEU A 108 9.29 21.76 12.91
CA LEU A 108 8.51 22.15 11.73
C LEU A 108 7.77 23.48 11.96
N GLY A 109 8.10 24.49 11.15
CA GLY A 109 7.45 25.79 11.14
C GLY A 109 5.98 25.69 10.69
N ARG A 110 5.17 26.73 10.98
CA ARG A 110 3.75 26.79 10.56
C ARG A 110 3.58 26.59 9.05
N THR A 111 4.49 27.12 8.25
CA THR A 111 4.49 27.00 6.79
C THR A 111 4.64 25.56 6.32
N GLU A 112 5.58 24.81 6.89
CA GLU A 112 5.82 23.41 6.51
C GLU A 112 4.61 22.53 6.87
N LYS A 113 3.94 22.83 7.99
CA LYS A 113 2.71 22.15 8.39
C LYS A 113 1.57 22.35 7.39
N TYR A 114 1.37 23.57 6.89
CA TYR A 114 0.38 23.83 5.85
C TYR A 114 0.72 23.16 4.52
N LEU A 115 2.01 23.10 4.16
CA LEU A 115 2.47 22.38 2.97
C LEU A 115 2.20 20.87 3.07
N LEU A 116 2.40 20.27 4.24
CA LEU A 116 2.08 18.86 4.49
C LEU A 116 0.57 18.58 4.39
N LEU A 117 -0.29 19.48 4.90
CA LEU A 117 -1.74 19.37 4.76
C LEU A 117 -2.17 19.51 3.30
N ALA A 118 -1.65 20.53 2.60
CA ALA A 118 -1.95 20.78 1.20
C ALA A 118 -1.55 19.58 0.32
N THR A 119 -0.37 19.00 0.56
CA THR A 119 0.07 17.80 -0.17
C THR A 119 -0.81 16.59 0.14
N GLY A 120 -1.23 16.36 1.40
CA GLY A 120 -2.18 15.30 1.74
C GLY A 120 -3.53 15.45 1.02
N VAL A 121 -4.07 16.67 0.94
CA VAL A 121 -5.30 16.97 0.19
C VAL A 121 -5.11 16.71 -1.31
N VAL A 122 -4.03 17.22 -1.91
CA VAL A 122 -3.68 16.97 -3.31
C VAL A 122 -3.57 15.47 -3.58
N SER A 123 -2.92 14.72 -2.70
CA SER A 123 -2.77 13.29 -2.84
C SER A 123 -4.11 12.53 -2.80
N ALA A 124 -5.05 12.95 -1.94
CA ALA A 124 -6.39 12.38 -1.94
C ALA A 124 -7.18 12.71 -3.21
N ILE A 125 -7.03 13.93 -3.75
CA ILE A 125 -7.61 14.31 -5.04
C ILE A 125 -7.06 13.42 -6.15
N VAL A 126 -5.74 13.19 -6.20
CA VAL A 126 -5.09 12.31 -7.18
C VAL A 126 -5.66 10.89 -7.11
N LEU A 127 -5.80 10.31 -5.92
CA LEU A 127 -6.41 8.98 -5.76
C LEU A 127 -7.89 8.96 -6.14
N GLY A 128 -8.64 10.03 -5.84
CA GLY A 128 -10.03 10.19 -6.26
C GLY A 128 -10.18 10.22 -7.78
N ILE A 129 -9.31 10.96 -8.47
CA ILE A 129 -9.24 10.99 -9.94
C ILE A 129 -8.86 9.61 -10.47
N LEU A 130 -7.87 8.94 -9.88
CA LEU A 130 -7.48 7.59 -10.28
C LEU A 130 -8.65 6.61 -10.17
N ASN A 131 -9.44 6.66 -9.10
CA ASN A 131 -10.62 5.82 -8.92
C ASN A 131 -11.67 6.04 -10.04
N LEU A 132 -11.85 7.29 -10.49
CA LEU A 132 -12.71 7.63 -11.65
C LEU A 132 -12.16 7.07 -12.96
N ILE A 133 -10.86 7.26 -13.20
CA ILE A 133 -10.19 6.76 -14.41
C ILE A 133 -10.34 5.23 -14.49
N ILE A 134 -10.08 4.51 -13.40
CA ILE A 134 -10.20 3.05 -13.34
C ILE A 134 -11.64 2.59 -13.54
N LYS A 135 -12.63 3.35 -13.04
CA LYS A 135 -14.03 3.03 -13.28
C LYS A 135 -14.40 3.14 -14.75
N ASN A 136 -13.96 4.20 -15.43
CA ASN A 136 -14.39 4.52 -16.80
C ASN A 136 -13.51 3.89 -17.89
N ASN A 137 -12.29 3.45 -17.55
CA ASN A 137 -11.33 2.95 -18.52
C ASN A 137 -11.32 1.41 -18.57
N SER A 138 -11.66 0.86 -19.73
CA SER A 138 -11.68 -0.60 -19.98
C SER A 138 -10.31 -1.25 -19.82
N ARG A 139 -9.21 -0.48 -19.93
CA ARG A 139 -7.84 -0.96 -19.74
C ARG A 139 -7.62 -1.68 -18.39
N TYR A 140 -8.34 -1.29 -17.35
CA TYR A 140 -8.16 -1.82 -15.99
C TYR A 140 -9.03 -3.05 -15.69
N GLY A 141 -9.88 -3.50 -16.63
CA GLY A 141 -10.77 -4.64 -16.43
C GLY A 141 -11.86 -4.39 -15.39
N LYS A 142 -12.64 -5.43 -15.06
CA LYS A 142 -13.71 -5.31 -14.05
C LYS A 142 -13.16 -5.29 -12.63
N ASP A 143 -12.03 -5.95 -12.41
CA ASP A 143 -11.35 -6.01 -11.12
C ASP A 143 -10.46 -4.80 -10.81
N GLY A 144 -10.34 -3.80 -11.70
CA GLY A 144 -9.47 -2.65 -11.49
C GLY A 144 -9.81 -1.84 -10.22
N THR A 145 -11.10 -1.62 -9.93
CA THR A 145 -11.51 -0.88 -8.72
C THR A 145 -11.28 -1.70 -7.44
N LYS A 146 -11.42 -3.03 -7.54
CA LYS A 146 -11.09 -3.98 -6.48
C LYS A 146 -9.59 -3.99 -6.21
N LEU A 147 -8.76 -3.97 -7.26
CA LEU A 147 -7.30 -3.89 -7.11
C LEU A 147 -6.88 -2.59 -6.43
N LEU A 148 -7.42 -1.44 -6.85
CA LEU A 148 -7.16 -0.16 -6.18
C LEU A 148 -7.55 -0.22 -4.70
N PHE A 149 -8.71 -0.77 -4.39
CA PHE A 149 -9.18 -0.93 -3.01
C PHE A 149 -8.21 -1.75 -2.17
N VAL A 150 -7.79 -2.89 -2.69
CA VAL A 150 -6.88 -3.79 -1.98
C VAL A 150 -5.52 -3.12 -1.75
N VAL A 151 -4.96 -2.46 -2.77
CA VAL A 151 -3.72 -1.72 -2.64
C VAL A 151 -3.87 -0.58 -1.62
N MET A 152 -4.95 0.19 -1.67
CA MET A 152 -5.23 1.25 -0.69
C MET A 152 -5.30 0.72 0.75
N ILE A 153 -6.01 -0.37 1.00
CA ILE A 153 -6.10 -0.99 2.33
C ILE A 153 -4.72 -1.43 2.81
N ILE A 154 -3.97 -2.14 1.96
CA ILE A 154 -2.64 -2.62 2.33
C ILE A 154 -1.74 -1.45 2.68
N TYR A 155 -1.76 -0.39 1.89
CA TYR A 155 -0.93 0.78 2.15
C TYR A 155 -1.38 1.57 3.39
N MET A 156 -2.68 1.63 3.68
CA MET A 156 -3.19 2.24 4.89
C MET A 156 -2.76 1.44 6.14
N ILE A 157 -2.82 0.11 6.08
CA ILE A 157 -2.39 -0.74 7.19
C ILE A 157 -0.87 -0.72 7.32
N VAL A 158 -0.14 -1.03 6.24
CA VAL A 158 1.30 -1.25 6.30
C VAL A 158 2.08 0.05 6.33
N SER A 159 1.79 1.01 5.44
CA SER A 159 2.59 2.23 5.33
C SER A 159 2.21 3.27 6.39
N LEU A 160 0.93 3.37 6.74
CA LEU A 160 0.45 4.40 7.67
C LEU A 160 0.40 3.94 9.13
N VAL A 161 0.07 2.67 9.42
CA VAL A 161 -0.01 2.17 10.80
C VAL A 161 1.23 1.38 11.20
N ILE A 162 1.51 0.29 10.48
CA ILE A 162 2.51 -0.69 10.92
C ILE A 162 3.91 -0.09 10.77
N THR A 163 4.32 0.36 9.59
CA THR A 163 5.70 0.84 9.36
C THR A 163 6.12 1.94 10.34
N PRO A 164 5.30 2.98 10.63
CA PRO A 164 5.66 3.99 11.61
C PRO A 164 5.72 3.43 13.03
N LEU A 165 4.86 2.48 13.39
CA LEU A 165 4.91 1.79 14.68
C LEU A 165 6.21 0.99 14.84
N GLN A 166 6.65 0.29 13.79
CA GLN A 166 7.91 -0.46 13.79
C GLN A 166 9.11 0.46 14.00
N ILE A 167 9.13 1.59 13.28
CA ILE A 167 10.19 2.59 13.40
C ILE A 167 10.16 3.23 14.78
N ALA A 168 8.98 3.53 15.33
CA ALA A 168 8.85 4.09 16.67
C ALA A 168 9.43 3.14 17.73
N ILE A 169 9.18 1.83 17.61
CA ILE A 169 9.74 0.82 18.52
C ILE A 169 11.26 0.69 18.35
N VAL A 170 11.75 0.62 17.11
CA VAL A 170 13.17 0.34 16.83
C VAL A 170 14.06 1.57 17.04
N GLN A 171 13.61 2.75 16.62
CA GLN A 171 14.39 3.99 16.66
C GLN A 171 14.01 4.90 17.84
N GLN A 172 13.04 4.51 18.66
CA GLN A 172 12.57 5.29 19.82
C GLN A 172 12.10 6.72 19.44
N VAL A 173 11.59 6.87 18.21
CA VAL A 173 11.06 8.14 17.70
C VAL A 173 9.54 8.18 17.92
N PRO A 174 8.95 9.33 18.29
CA PRO A 174 7.49 9.44 18.41
C PRO A 174 6.78 9.06 17.12
N TYR A 175 5.78 8.18 17.23
CA TYR A 175 4.95 7.70 16.11
C TYR A 175 4.38 8.85 15.27
N TRP A 176 3.86 9.87 15.94
CA TRP A 176 3.21 11.02 15.34
C TRP A 176 4.13 11.77 14.38
N SER A 177 5.43 11.87 14.67
CA SER A 177 6.39 12.59 13.83
C SER A 177 6.68 11.90 12.48
N LEU A 178 6.35 10.62 12.34
CA LEU A 178 6.61 9.82 11.14
C LEU A 178 5.43 9.83 10.15
N LEU A 179 4.22 10.16 10.62
CA LEU A 179 3.00 10.15 9.81
C LEU A 179 3.00 11.12 8.62
N PRO A 180 3.52 12.37 8.71
CA PRO A 180 3.45 13.30 7.59
C PRO A 180 4.12 12.78 6.32
N LEU A 181 5.29 12.16 6.46
CA LEU A 181 6.00 11.55 5.34
C LEU A 181 5.19 10.41 4.70
N ARG A 182 4.39 9.68 5.48
CA ARG A 182 3.55 8.59 4.98
C ARG A 182 2.29 9.09 4.30
N ILE A 183 1.67 10.16 4.83
CA ILE A 183 0.51 10.81 4.20
C ILE A 183 0.85 11.27 2.78
N ILE A 184 2.06 11.77 2.57
CA ILE A 184 2.52 12.21 1.24
C ILE A 184 2.91 11.01 0.36
N LYS A 185 3.68 10.07 0.90
CA LYS A 185 4.27 8.99 0.12
C LYS A 185 3.27 7.92 -0.31
N MET A 186 2.32 7.59 0.57
CA MET A 186 1.39 6.48 0.36
C MET A 186 0.60 6.61 -0.94
N PRO A 187 -0.02 7.77 -1.25
CA PRO A 187 -0.82 7.91 -2.47
C PRO A 187 -0.01 7.75 -3.75
N ILE A 188 1.24 8.22 -3.76
CA ILE A 188 2.15 8.05 -4.90
C ILE A 188 2.45 6.57 -5.12
N GLU A 189 2.74 5.84 -4.04
CA GLU A 189 3.00 4.40 -4.10
C GLU A 189 1.74 3.61 -4.54
N VAL A 190 0.56 3.97 -4.05
CA VAL A 190 -0.70 3.34 -4.47
C VAL A 190 -0.94 3.53 -5.97
N VAL A 191 -0.76 4.74 -6.50
CA VAL A 191 -0.91 5.03 -7.93
C VAL A 191 0.07 4.19 -8.75
N ALA A 192 1.35 4.21 -8.37
CA ALA A 192 2.39 3.45 -9.05
C ALA A 192 2.08 1.94 -9.04
N TYR A 193 1.66 1.41 -7.90
CA TYR A 193 1.33 -0.02 -7.76
C TYR A 193 0.17 -0.42 -8.66
N VAL A 194 -0.92 0.34 -8.67
CA VAL A 194 -2.08 -0.03 -9.50
C VAL A 194 -1.76 0.05 -10.99
N VAL A 195 -1.04 1.10 -11.42
CA VAL A 195 -0.63 1.25 -12.82
C VAL A 195 0.30 0.12 -13.28
N LEU A 196 1.18 -0.38 -12.41
CA LEU A 196 2.11 -1.47 -12.73
C LEU A 196 1.48 -2.86 -12.59
N LEU A 197 0.63 -3.09 -11.59
CA LEU A 197 0.03 -4.40 -11.33
C LEU A 197 -0.94 -4.82 -12.43
N VAL A 198 -1.73 -3.90 -12.99
CA VAL A 198 -2.69 -4.24 -14.05
C VAL A 198 -2.03 -4.89 -15.27
N PRO A 199 -1.02 -4.30 -15.94
CA PRO A 199 -0.38 -4.94 -17.10
C PRO A 199 0.34 -6.23 -16.72
N ILE A 200 0.99 -6.29 -15.55
CA ILE A 200 1.70 -7.49 -15.10
C ILE A 200 0.73 -8.66 -14.88
N LEU A 201 -0.41 -8.41 -14.23
CA LEU A 201 -1.42 -9.43 -13.99
C LEU A 201 -2.05 -9.95 -15.30
N LYS A 202 -2.26 -9.06 -16.27
CA LYS A 202 -2.76 -9.46 -17.61
C LYS A 202 -1.77 -10.38 -18.32
N LEU A 203 -0.52 -9.94 -18.45
CA LEU A 203 0.53 -10.71 -19.12
C LEU A 203 0.73 -12.09 -18.47
N LEU A 204 0.80 -12.13 -17.14
CA LEU A 204 1.06 -13.39 -16.44
C LEU A 204 -0.15 -14.32 -16.42
N GLY A 205 -1.38 -13.80 -16.37
CA GLY A 205 -2.56 -14.65 -16.46
C GLY A 205 -2.77 -15.23 -17.86
N GLU A 206 -2.41 -14.49 -18.91
CA GLU A 206 -2.35 -15.02 -20.29
C GLU A 206 -1.34 -16.16 -20.41
N LEU A 207 -0.11 -15.97 -19.90
CA LEU A 207 0.93 -17.00 -19.89
C LEU A 207 0.55 -18.25 -19.09
N LEU A 208 -0.24 -18.11 -18.04
CA LEU A 208 -0.75 -19.21 -17.22
C LEU A 208 -2.02 -19.86 -17.79
N GLY A 209 -2.49 -19.46 -18.97
CA GLY A 209 -3.69 -19.98 -19.61
C GLY A 209 -4.99 -19.68 -18.85
N ARG A 210 -4.97 -18.74 -17.90
CA ARG A 210 -6.14 -18.36 -17.08
C ARG A 210 -6.87 -17.17 -17.70
N HIS A 211 -7.47 -17.38 -18.87
CA HIS A 211 -8.31 -16.37 -19.55
C HIS A 211 -9.49 -15.91 -18.68
N ASP A 212 -10.04 -16.82 -17.85
CA ASP A 212 -11.23 -16.57 -17.04
C ASP A 212 -11.06 -15.51 -15.93
N ARG A 213 -9.83 -15.11 -15.56
CA ARG A 213 -9.60 -14.13 -14.49
C ARG A 213 -9.29 -12.71 -14.97
N ILE A 214 -9.03 -12.52 -16.27
CA ILE A 214 -8.59 -11.23 -16.81
C ILE A 214 -9.72 -10.51 -17.56
N GLU A 215 -10.64 -11.25 -18.16
CA GLU A 215 -11.75 -10.70 -18.96
C GLU A 215 -13.11 -10.68 -18.23
N SER A 216 -13.19 -11.27 -17.04
CA SER A 216 -14.47 -11.56 -16.38
C SER A 216 -15.05 -10.43 -15.55
#